data_AF-A0A829Q2C8-F1
#
_entry.id   AF-A0A829Q2C8-F1
#
_cell.length_a   1.000
_cell.length_b   1.000
_cell.length_c   1.000
_cell.angle_alpha   90.00
_cell.angle_beta   90.00
_cell.angle_gamma   90.00
#
_symmetry.space_group_name_H-M   'P 1'
#
loop_
_entity.id
_entity.type
_entity.pdbx_description
1 polymer ?
#
loop_
_entity_poly.entity_id
_entity_poly.type
_entity_poly.pdbx_seq_one_letter_code
_entity_poly.pdbx_strand_id
1 'polypeptide(L)'
;MDRLATAGLVNDADFATQWVQSRHTYSGKGKRALAAELRTKGVSAENAAAALAQIDGEAERSRAAELVTKKLRSENLDDGGIKAARRLVAMLARRGYGQSMAYDVVKNALASEKDRRDVG
;
A
#
# COMPACT_ATOMS: atom_id res chain seq x y z
N MET A 1 -24.87 -3.77 33.88
CA MET A 1 -25.01 -4.30 32.50
C MET A 1 -24.16 -3.43 31.59
N ASP A 2 -22.86 -3.72 31.43
CA ASP A 2 -22.00 -2.89 30.55
C ASP A 2 -20.74 -3.59 29.98
N ARG A 3 -20.54 -4.89 30.23
CA ARG A 3 -19.33 -5.60 29.76
C ARG A 3 -19.36 -6.03 28.29
N LEU A 4 -20.54 -6.14 27.68
CA LEU A 4 -20.69 -6.69 26.33
C LEU A 4 -20.35 -5.67 25.23
N ALA A 5 -20.67 -4.39 25.43
CA ALA A 5 -20.28 -3.32 24.50
C ALA A 5 -18.75 -3.12 24.49
N THR A 6 -18.11 -3.11 25.67
CA THR A 6 -16.64 -3.02 25.78
C THR A 6 -15.94 -4.22 25.15
N ALA A 7 -16.45 -5.44 25.32
CA ALA A 7 -15.86 -6.65 24.74
C ALA A 7 -15.93 -6.67 23.20
N GLY A 8 -17.00 -6.12 22.59
CA GLY A 8 -17.10 -5.98 21.13
C GLY A 8 -16.19 -4.89 20.56
N LEU A 9 -16.06 -3.74 21.26
CA LEU A 9 -15.23 -2.62 20.81
C LEU A 9 -13.72 -2.93 20.88
N VAL A 10 -13.27 -3.62 21.93
CA VAL A 10 -11.87 -4.06 22.06
C VAL A 10 -11.51 -5.06 20.94
N ASN A 11 -12.44 -5.95 20.59
CA ASN A 11 -12.23 -6.89 19.48
C ASN A 11 -12.03 -6.14 18.15
N ASP A 12 -12.85 -5.14 17.85
CA ASP A 12 -12.76 -4.40 16.58
C ASP A 12 -11.44 -3.62 16.43
N ALA A 13 -10.92 -3.04 17.51
CA ALA A 13 -9.67 -2.28 17.48
C ALA A 13 -8.45 -3.21 17.27
N ASP A 14 -8.40 -4.32 18.00
CA ASP A 14 -7.34 -5.33 17.85
C ASP A 14 -7.40 -5.99 16.47
N PHE A 15 -8.62 -6.32 16.02
CA PHE A 15 -8.86 -6.85 14.68
C PHE A 15 -8.37 -5.88 13.61
N ALA A 16 -8.70 -4.59 13.71
CA ALA A 16 -8.30 -3.58 12.74
C ALA A 16 -6.77 -3.46 12.65
N THR A 17 -6.10 -3.43 13.80
CA THR A 17 -4.63 -3.37 13.88
C THR A 17 -3.98 -4.58 13.21
N GLN A 18 -4.40 -5.79 13.56
CA GLN A 18 -3.86 -7.03 12.98
C GLN A 18 -4.14 -7.11 11.47
N TRP A 19 -5.33 -6.70 11.05
CA TRP A 19 -5.71 -6.66 9.64
C TRP A 19 -4.81 -5.71 8.83
N VAL A 20 -4.63 -4.48 9.31
CA VAL A 20 -3.76 -3.47 8.68
C VAL A 20 -2.33 -3.98 8.58
N GLN A 21 -1.76 -4.47 9.69
CA GLN A 21 -0.39 -4.94 9.73
C GLN A 21 -0.15 -6.11 8.76
N SER A 22 -1.05 -7.10 8.77
CA SER A 22 -0.97 -8.27 7.89
C SER A 22 -1.09 -7.89 6.42
N ARG A 23 -2.06 -7.05 6.07
CA ARG A 23 -2.31 -6.66 4.66
C ARG A 23 -1.25 -5.72 4.11
N HIS A 24 -0.75 -4.79 4.91
CA HIS A 24 0.35 -3.91 4.50
C HIS A 24 1.63 -4.73 4.24
N THR A 25 1.94 -5.66 5.15
CA THR A 25 3.14 -6.50 5.09
C THR A 25 3.06 -7.54 3.98
N TYR A 26 2.02 -8.36 3.93
CA TYR A 26 1.98 -9.53 3.04
C TYR A 26 1.25 -9.27 1.72
N SER A 27 0.25 -8.39 1.70
CA SER A 27 -0.53 -8.09 0.48
C SER A 27 -0.06 -6.82 -0.25
N GLY A 28 0.79 -6.00 0.38
CA GLY A 28 1.26 -4.73 -0.18
C GLY A 28 0.10 -3.76 -0.46
N LYS A 29 -0.84 -3.67 0.47
CA LYS A 29 -2.02 -2.79 0.37
C LYS A 29 -1.70 -1.43 0.96
N GLY A 30 -2.06 -0.36 0.25
CA GLY A 30 -2.02 1.02 0.73
C GLY A 30 -3.25 1.38 1.56
N LYS A 31 -3.20 2.51 2.27
CA LYS A 31 -4.19 2.92 3.27
C LYS A 31 -5.61 2.98 2.73
N ARG A 32 -5.83 3.41 1.47
CA ARG A 32 -7.19 3.51 0.91
C ARG A 32 -7.84 2.15 0.73
N ALA A 33 -7.09 1.15 0.29
CA ALA A 33 -7.61 -0.20 0.13
C ALA A 33 -7.87 -0.83 1.49
N LEU A 34 -6.97 -0.62 2.46
CA LEU A 34 -7.15 -1.08 3.84
C LEU A 34 -8.39 -0.46 4.49
N ALA A 35 -8.60 0.84 4.33
CA ALA A 35 -9.79 1.53 4.81
C ALA A 35 -11.09 0.97 4.20
N ALA A 36 -11.07 0.64 2.90
CA ALA A 36 -12.21 0.01 2.24
C ALA A 36 -12.47 -1.41 2.78
N GLU A 37 -11.42 -2.22 2.94
CA GLU A 37 -11.53 -3.58 3.48
C GLU A 37 -12.06 -3.59 4.93
N LEU A 38 -11.58 -2.69 5.79
CA LEU A 38 -12.06 -2.56 7.17
C LEU A 38 -13.54 -2.15 7.22
N ARG A 39 -13.96 -1.21 6.37
CA ARG A 39 -15.37 -0.81 6.27
C ARG A 39 -16.27 -1.97 5.84
N THR A 40 -15.86 -2.74 4.83
CA THR A 40 -16.61 -3.93 4.38
C THR A 40 -16.76 -4.98 5.48
N LYS A 41 -15.85 -4.98 6.46
CA LYS A 41 -15.86 -5.90 7.60
C LYS A 41 -16.63 -5.39 8.81
N GLY A 42 -17.23 -4.20 8.72
CA GLY A 42 -18.00 -3.62 9.81
C GLY A 42 -17.17 -2.91 10.87
N VAL A 43 -15.86 -2.72 10.68
CA VAL A 43 -15.01 -1.98 11.62
C VAL A 43 -15.42 -0.51 11.61
N SER A 44 -15.59 0.07 12.81
CA SER A 44 -15.95 1.48 12.98
C SER A 44 -14.93 2.41 12.32
N ALA A 45 -15.38 3.60 11.91
CA ALA A 45 -14.50 4.60 11.29
C ALA A 45 -13.36 5.03 12.23
N GLU A 46 -13.63 5.11 13.54
CA GLU A 46 -12.65 5.44 14.57
C GLU A 46 -11.56 4.36 14.69
N ASN A 47 -11.94 3.09 14.85
CA ASN A 47 -10.99 1.97 14.95
C ASN A 47 -10.19 1.81 13.66
N ALA A 48 -10.83 1.99 12.50
CA ALA A 48 -10.13 1.97 11.22
C ALA A 48 -9.11 3.11 11.10
N ALA A 49 -9.47 4.34 11.49
CA ALA A 49 -8.56 5.48 11.46
C ALA A 49 -7.36 5.27 12.40
N ALA A 50 -7.60 4.78 13.63
CA ALA A 50 -6.55 4.47 14.59
C ALA A 50 -5.59 3.39 14.08
N ALA A 51 -6.11 2.32 13.49
CA ALA A 51 -5.28 1.27 12.91
C ALA A 51 -4.44 1.77 11.71
N LEU A 52 -5.05 2.57 10.82
CA LEU A 52 -4.37 3.12 9.64
C LEU A 52 -3.32 4.17 9.98
N ALA A 53 -3.45 4.86 11.12
CA ALA A 53 -2.48 5.84 11.60
C ALA A 53 -1.12 5.22 11.95
N GLN A 54 -1.06 3.90 12.17
CA GLN A 54 0.19 3.16 12.41
C GLN A 54 1.07 3.08 11.16
N ILE A 55 0.49 3.23 9.98
CA ILE A 55 1.23 3.41 8.74
C ILE A 55 1.45 4.91 8.61
N ASP A 56 2.68 5.41 8.66
CA ASP A 56 2.95 6.80 8.31
C ASP A 56 3.12 6.97 6.79
N GLY A 57 3.29 8.21 6.33
CA GLY A 57 3.45 8.50 4.90
C GLY A 57 4.73 7.91 4.30
N GLU A 58 5.80 7.78 5.09
CA GLU A 58 7.09 7.28 4.63
C GLU A 58 7.07 5.75 4.52
N ALA A 59 6.51 5.06 5.51
CA ALA A 59 6.28 3.62 5.48
C ALA A 59 5.41 3.21 4.28
N GLU A 60 4.35 3.98 3.99
CA GLU A 60 3.51 3.74 2.82
C GLU A 60 4.29 3.94 1.51
N ARG A 61 5.10 5.01 1.42
CA ARG A 61 5.94 5.31 0.25
C ARG A 61 7.02 4.26 0.04
N SER A 62 7.74 3.88 1.09
CA SER A 62 8.78 2.84 1.06
C SER A 62 8.19 1.52 0.59
N ARG A 63 7.03 1.12 1.12
CA ARG A 63 6.36 -0.10 0.70
C ARG A 63 5.97 -0.08 -0.78
N ALA A 64 5.47 1.05 -1.28
CA ALA A 64 5.19 1.22 -2.70
C ALA A 64 6.47 1.08 -3.56
N ALA A 65 7.58 1.68 -3.13
CA ALA A 65 8.86 1.63 -3.82
C ALA A 65 9.43 0.20 -3.91
N GLU A 66 9.34 -0.58 -2.82
CA GLU A 66 9.72 -1.99 -2.80
C GLU A 66 8.93 -2.82 -3.82
N LEU A 67 7.60 -2.65 -3.86
CA LEU A 67 6.72 -3.36 -4.79
C LEU A 67 7.08 -3.06 -6.24
N VAL A 68 7.32 -1.78 -6.55
CA VAL A 68 7.67 -1.33 -7.89
C VAL A 68 9.05 -1.84 -8.30
N THR A 69 10.05 -1.67 -7.44
CA THR A 69 11.43 -2.12 -7.70
C THR A 69 11.49 -3.62 -7.94
N LYS A 70 10.80 -4.41 -7.10
CA LYS A 70 10.71 -5.86 -7.28
C LYS A 70 10.09 -6.22 -8.63
N LYS A 71 9.05 -5.51 -9.06
CA LYS A 71 8.36 -5.79 -10.32
C LYS A 71 9.22 -5.40 -11.53
N LEU A 72 9.86 -4.24 -11.50
CA LEU A 72 10.71 -3.71 -12.57
C LEU A 72 11.85 -4.65 -12.98
N ARG A 73 12.42 -5.40 -12.03
CA ARG A 73 13.47 -6.41 -12.33
C ARG A 73 13.06 -7.44 -13.38
N SER A 74 11.76 -7.66 -13.57
CA SER A 74 11.19 -8.62 -14.53
C SER A 74 10.55 -7.95 -15.75
N GLU A 75 10.53 -6.62 -15.83
CA GLU A 75 9.86 -5.90 -16.91
C GLU A 75 10.83 -5.58 -18.06
N ASN A 76 10.32 -5.74 -19.28
CA ASN A 76 10.94 -5.21 -20.50
C ASN A 76 10.75 -3.67 -20.54
N LEU A 77 11.83 -2.93 -20.85
CA LEU A 77 11.88 -1.47 -20.89
C LEU A 77 12.27 -0.90 -22.27
N ASP A 78 12.12 -1.68 -23.36
CA ASP A 78 12.55 -1.31 -24.71
C ASP A 78 11.86 -0.04 -25.24
N ASP A 79 10.68 0.30 -24.70
CA ASP A 79 9.93 1.52 -25.01
C ASP A 79 10.25 2.70 -24.09
N GLY A 80 11.46 2.74 -23.53
CA GLY A 80 11.85 3.69 -22.50
C GLY A 80 11.09 3.51 -21.18
N GLY A 81 10.44 2.35 -20.98
CA GLY A 81 9.68 2.02 -19.79
C GLY A 81 8.27 2.61 -19.74
N ILE A 82 7.74 3.19 -20.82
CA ILE A 82 6.42 3.84 -20.84
C ILE A 82 5.30 2.84 -20.52
N LYS A 83 5.29 1.67 -21.15
CA LYS A 83 4.30 0.62 -20.87
C LYS A 83 4.44 0.08 -19.45
N ALA A 84 5.68 -0.11 -18.97
CA ALA A 84 5.93 -0.54 -17.59
C ALA A 84 5.39 0.49 -16.59
N ALA A 85 5.65 1.77 -16.81
CA ALA A 85 5.18 2.87 -15.96
C ALA A 85 3.65 2.82 -15.79
N ARG A 86 2.91 2.76 -16.90
CA ARG A 86 1.44 2.70 -16.89
C ARG A 86 0.92 1.49 -16.12
N ARG A 87 1.52 0.31 -16.32
CA ARG A 87 1.15 -0.91 -15.59
C ARG A 87 1.40 -0.79 -14.10
N LEU A 88 2.53 -0.22 -13.70
CA LEU A 88 2.95 -0.10 -12.30
C LEU A 88 2.14 0.95 -11.55
N VAL A 89 1.85 2.10 -12.17
CA VAL A 89 0.93 3.11 -11.59
C VAL A 89 -0.45 2.50 -11.39
N ALA A 90 -0.99 1.82 -12.41
CA ALA A 90 -2.29 1.14 -12.29
C ALA A 90 -2.28 0.04 -11.22
N MET A 91 -1.16 -0.68 -11.07
CA MET A 91 -0.97 -1.69 -10.03
C MET A 91 -1.05 -1.07 -8.62
N LEU A 92 -0.37 0.05 -8.38
CA LEU A 92 -0.39 0.76 -7.10
C LEU A 92 -1.77 1.37 -6.82
N ALA A 93 -2.43 1.95 -7.82
CA ALA A 93 -3.79 2.47 -7.68
C ALA A 93 -4.78 1.38 -7.22
N ARG A 94 -4.74 0.19 -7.84
CA ARG A 94 -5.57 -0.97 -7.42
C ARG A 94 -5.23 -1.48 -6.02
N ARG A 95 -3.99 -1.25 -5.56
CA ARG A 95 -3.56 -1.56 -4.19
C ARG A 95 -3.93 -0.48 -3.18
N GLY A 96 -4.50 0.65 -3.61
CA GLY A 96 -4.99 1.70 -2.71
C GLY A 96 -3.95 2.77 -2.37
N TYR A 97 -2.85 2.85 -3.12
CA TYR A 97 -1.91 3.97 -2.99
C TYR A 97 -2.46 5.22 -3.68
N GLY A 98 -2.17 6.40 -3.12
CA GLY A 98 -2.57 7.68 -3.71
C GLY A 98 -1.96 7.89 -5.10
N GLN A 99 -2.70 8.51 -6.01
CA GLN A 99 -2.26 8.67 -7.41
C GLN A 99 -0.94 9.42 -7.54
N SER A 100 -0.77 10.54 -6.82
CA SER A 100 0.47 11.33 -6.82
C SER A 100 1.66 10.50 -6.35
N MET A 101 1.54 9.83 -5.19
CA MET A 101 2.56 8.92 -4.68
C MET A 101 2.88 7.78 -5.66
N ALA A 102 1.85 7.17 -6.26
CA ALA A 102 2.05 6.08 -7.20
C ALA A 102 2.83 6.53 -8.44
N TYR A 103 2.53 7.72 -8.97
CA TYR A 103 3.27 8.29 -10.09
C TYR A 103 4.73 8.59 -9.71
N ASP A 104 4.95 9.29 -8.60
CA ASP A 104 6.29 9.68 -8.14
C ASP A 104 7.19 8.47 -7.87
N VAL A 105 6.67 7.46 -7.17
CA VAL A 105 7.40 6.23 -6.86
C VAL A 105 7.79 5.49 -8.13
N VAL A 106 6.87 5.38 -9.09
CA VAL A 106 7.15 4.68 -10.36
C VAL A 106 8.16 5.44 -11.21
N LYS A 107 8.04 6.77 -11.29
CA LYS A 107 8.99 7.63 -11.99
C LYS A 107 10.40 7.47 -11.42
N ASN A 108 10.54 7.56 -10.10
CA ASN A 108 11.83 7.44 -9.43
C ASN A 108 12.44 6.04 -9.62
N ALA A 109 11.63 4.99 -9.45
CA ALA A 109 12.12 3.62 -9.60
C ALA A 109 12.55 3.29 -11.04
N LEU A 110 11.87 3.84 -12.06
CA LEU A 110 12.29 3.70 -13.46
C LEU A 110 13.61 4.40 -13.75
N ALA A 111 13.82 5.59 -13.19
CA ALA A 111 15.09 6.30 -13.32
C ALA A 111 16.24 5.48 -12.68
N SER A 112 16.05 5.00 -11.45
CA SER A 112 17.04 4.15 -10.78
C SER A 112 17.30 2.82 -11.50
N GLU A 113 16.27 2.20 -12.08
CA GLU A 113 16.41 0.95 -12.84
C GLU A 113 17.16 1.17 -14.17
N LYS A 114 16.96 2.33 -14.82
CA LYS A 114 17.73 2.71 -16.00
C LYS A 114 19.21 2.89 -15.65
N ASP A 115 19.51 3.69 -14.62
CA ASP A 115 20.89 3.91 -14.16
C ASP A 115 21.58 2.58 -13.81
N ARG A 116 20.87 1.63 -13.18
CA ARG A 116 21.38 0.29 -12.87
C ARG A 116 21.74 -0.52 -14.11
N ARG A 117 20.98 -0.39 -15.21
CA ARG A 117 21.21 -1.10 -16.48
C ARG A 117 22.30 -0.45 -17.34
N ASP A 118 22.48 0.86 -17.23
CA ASP A 118 23.51 1.59 -17.97
C ASP A 118 24.92 1.39 -17.36
N VAL A 119 25.00 1.02 -16.07
CA VAL A 119 26.27 0.79 -15.34
C VAL A 119 26.75 -0.68 -15.39
N GLY A 120 25.89 -1.62 -15.83
CA GLY A 120 26.21 -3.05 -15.89
C GLY A 120 26.51 -3.54 -17.30
#